data_AF-A0A7X6TYU4-F1
#
_entry.id   AF-A0A7X6TYU4-F1
#
_cell.length_a   1.000
_cell.length_b   1.000
_cell.length_c   1.000
_cell.angle_alpha   90.00
_cell.angle_beta   90.00
_cell.angle_gamma   90.00
#
_symmetry.space_group_name_H-M   'P 1'
#
loop_
_entity.id
_entity.type
_entity.pdbx_description
1 polymer ?
#
loop_
_entity_poly.entity_id
_entity_poly.type
_entity_poly.pdbx_seq_one_letter_code
_entity_poly.pdbx_strand_id
1 'polypeptide(L)'
;MSNVNRDTINGYLAIFKDYQPMHPELQAQVDDLGRRMYGLADAHSDPMAFFQAFSQSGLQEEYSALMGKVVMADMGTAAPDGTVKTDYSDTPAPEVYSVRQFVEQYRIPYEEVKKAGYRKRGEKAYEELRALADETEDMQEAQLQIEERRLLWNLVKEDSLDIFQPILEAMDPLQAESLPLEKHVEVYLESDGDEALTYGLELAENEKAALVGRALSRIQLTVLLAGLLMDYWASKLTAQNSGGQGPVGQKALKGMIALRLAARKTLGLLASDFGLTFADLIQDPGLMIWLLVPKNADELGRFKVTLHPQNIRAMEDLVGEIQSDLTTLELLQRENDPVIWYALIRAEGRA
;
A
#
# COMPACT_ATOMS: atom_id res chain seq x y z
N MET A 1 36.57 39.79 -9.95
CA MET A 1 36.43 38.71 -8.97
C MET A 1 35.31 39.14 -8.03
N SER A 2 34.21 38.40 -7.93
CA SER A 2 33.13 38.77 -7.01
C SER A 2 33.63 38.61 -5.58
N ASN A 3 33.33 39.58 -4.72
CA ASN A 3 33.65 39.49 -3.30
C ASN A 3 32.59 38.60 -2.68
N VAL A 4 32.90 37.30 -2.57
CA VAL A 4 32.01 36.25 -2.05
C VAL A 4 31.37 36.65 -0.71
N ASN A 5 32.07 37.43 0.12
CA ASN A 5 31.54 37.93 1.39
C ASN A 5 30.41 38.95 1.18
N ARG A 6 30.60 39.90 0.24
CA ARG A 6 29.53 40.84 -0.15
C ARG A 6 28.36 40.14 -0.81
N ASP A 7 28.61 39.13 -1.64
CA ASP A 7 27.54 38.35 -2.27
C ASP A 7 26.70 37.60 -1.23
N THR A 8 27.35 37.12 -0.16
CA THR A 8 26.67 36.52 0.99
C THR A 8 25.77 37.55 1.69
N ILE A 9 26.30 38.74 2.04
CA ILE A 9 25.49 39.81 2.67
C ILE A 9 24.33 40.26 1.77
N ASN A 10 24.57 40.36 0.45
CA ASN A 10 23.51 40.67 -0.52
C ASN A 10 22.37 39.66 -0.46
N GLY A 11 22.67 38.36 -0.27
CA GLY A 11 21.67 37.32 -0.11
C GLY A 11 20.79 37.52 1.12
N TYR A 12 21.40 37.82 2.28
CA TYR A 12 20.65 38.11 3.51
C TYR A 12 19.75 39.34 3.36
N LEU A 13 20.28 40.44 2.81
CA LEU A 13 19.55 41.71 2.71
C LEU A 13 18.50 41.72 1.59
N ALA A 14 18.62 40.85 0.58
CA ALA A 14 17.65 40.76 -0.51
C ALA A 14 16.25 40.39 0.00
N ILE A 15 16.15 39.56 1.03
CA ILE A 15 14.88 39.08 1.59
C ILE A 15 14.02 40.24 2.12
N PHE A 16 14.62 41.30 2.67
CA PHE A 16 13.87 42.48 3.15
C PHE A 16 13.17 43.27 2.03
N LYS A 17 13.56 43.08 0.76
CA LYS A 17 12.91 43.74 -0.38
C LYS A 17 11.51 43.21 -0.65
N ASP A 18 11.26 41.97 -0.26
CA ASP A 18 9.95 41.32 -0.45
C ASP A 18 8.86 41.90 0.46
N TYR A 19 9.27 42.65 1.49
CA TYR A 19 8.38 43.26 2.50
C TYR A 19 8.24 44.79 2.33
N GLN A 20 8.55 45.32 1.15
CA GLN A 20 8.40 46.75 0.85
C GLN A 20 6.98 47.07 0.35
N PRO A 21 6.39 48.23 0.74
CA PRO A 21 7.00 49.31 1.51
C PRO A 21 7.01 49.06 3.03
N MET A 22 8.17 49.26 3.68
CA MET A 22 8.32 49.18 5.14
C MET A 22 8.11 50.53 5.84
N HIS A 23 7.72 50.50 7.12
CA HIS A 23 7.69 51.68 7.97
C HIS A 23 9.11 52.29 8.12
N PRO A 24 9.27 53.63 8.17
CA PRO A 24 10.58 54.29 8.20
C PRO A 24 11.53 53.81 9.31
N GLU A 25 10.99 53.44 10.47
CA GLU A 25 11.80 52.96 11.61
C GLU A 25 12.34 51.54 11.41
N LEU A 26 11.58 50.66 10.77
CA LEU A 26 12.04 49.32 10.40
C LEU A 26 13.04 49.40 9.25
N GLN A 27 12.77 50.28 8.27
CA GLN A 27 13.71 50.57 7.19
C GLN A 27 15.06 51.03 7.73
N ALA A 28 15.06 51.98 8.69
CA ALA A 28 16.28 52.48 9.30
C ALA A 28 17.08 51.39 10.04
N GLN A 29 16.39 50.44 10.69
CA GLN A 29 17.03 49.30 11.35
C GLN A 29 17.64 48.32 10.33
N VAL A 30 16.94 48.06 9.21
CA VAL A 30 17.45 47.20 8.12
C VAL A 30 18.67 47.83 7.46
N ASP A 31 18.63 49.14 7.22
CA ASP A 31 19.75 49.89 6.63
C ASP A 31 20.97 49.93 7.56
N ASP A 32 20.74 50.07 8.87
CA ASP A 32 21.81 50.03 9.88
C ASP A 32 22.47 48.64 9.96
N LEU A 33 21.66 47.59 10.04
CA LEU A 33 22.13 46.21 10.04
C LEU A 33 22.93 45.92 8.76
N GLY A 34 22.40 46.31 7.59
CA GLY A 34 23.08 46.13 6.32
C GLY A 34 24.44 46.82 6.28
N ARG A 35 24.54 48.06 6.79
CA ARG A 35 25.81 48.79 6.91
C ARG A 35 26.83 48.05 7.76
N ARG A 36 26.41 47.50 8.91
CA ARG A 36 27.28 46.73 9.81
C ARG A 36 27.72 45.40 9.20
N MET A 37 26.83 44.70 8.51
CA MET A 37 27.13 43.45 7.79
C MET A 37 28.13 43.68 6.65
N TYR A 38 27.95 44.73 5.83
CA TYR A 38 28.93 45.10 4.81
C TYR A 38 30.27 45.55 5.42
N GLY A 39 30.25 46.30 6.53
CA GLY A 39 31.46 46.69 7.24
C GLY A 39 32.29 45.47 7.70
N LEU A 40 31.62 44.41 8.17
CA LEU A 40 32.30 43.17 8.55
C LEU A 40 32.84 42.41 7.33
N ALA A 41 32.07 42.36 6.24
CA ALA A 41 32.49 41.74 4.97
C ALA A 41 33.66 42.47 4.31
N ASP A 42 33.76 43.79 4.46
CA ASP A 42 34.86 44.60 3.93
C ASP A 42 36.13 44.49 4.78
N ALA A 43 35.99 44.25 6.09
CA ALA A 43 37.11 44.05 6.99
C ALA A 43 37.82 42.68 6.83
N HIS A 44 37.19 41.73 6.13
CA HIS A 44 37.72 40.37 5.97
C HIS A 44 37.73 39.98 4.49
N SER A 45 38.93 39.84 3.91
CA SER A 45 39.11 39.42 2.51
C SER A 45 39.05 37.91 2.32
N ASP A 46 39.34 37.12 3.36
CA ASP A 46 39.23 35.67 3.37
C ASP A 46 37.82 35.23 3.79
N PRO A 47 37.13 34.39 3.00
CA PRO A 47 35.79 33.91 3.34
C PRO A 47 35.71 33.12 4.64
N MET A 48 36.73 32.32 4.97
CA MET A 48 36.69 31.51 6.19
C MET A 48 36.83 32.38 7.44
N ALA A 49 37.74 33.36 7.41
CA ALA A 49 37.86 34.37 8.46
C ALA A 49 36.57 35.22 8.60
N PHE A 50 35.93 35.57 7.48
CA PHE A 50 34.64 36.27 7.49
C PHE A 50 33.53 35.43 8.14
N PHE A 51 33.36 34.15 7.78
CA PHE A 51 32.32 33.31 8.38
C PHE A 51 32.51 33.15 9.89
N GLN A 52 33.74 32.97 10.34
CA GLN A 52 34.05 32.91 11.77
C GLN A 52 33.71 34.23 12.47
N ALA A 53 34.15 35.37 11.93
CA ALA A 53 33.85 36.68 12.48
C ALA A 53 32.34 36.99 12.48
N PHE A 54 31.62 36.60 11.42
CA PHE A 54 30.18 36.79 11.30
C PHE A 54 29.42 36.00 12.36
N SER A 55 29.77 34.73 12.56
CA SER A 55 29.16 33.88 13.61
C SER A 55 29.40 34.39 15.03
N GLN A 56 30.49 35.15 15.26
CA GLN A 56 30.84 35.70 16.57
C GLN A 56 30.35 37.14 16.78
N SER A 57 29.87 37.80 15.73
CA SER A 57 29.53 39.23 15.75
C SER A 57 28.17 39.55 16.36
N GLY A 58 27.28 38.57 16.51
CA GLY A 58 25.88 38.79 16.91
C GLY A 58 24.97 39.27 15.77
N LEU A 59 25.52 39.56 14.58
CA LEU A 59 24.77 40.13 13.46
C LEU A 59 23.76 39.13 12.86
N GLN A 60 23.99 37.82 13.00
CA GLN A 60 23.06 36.79 12.53
C GLN A 60 21.81 36.71 13.41
N GLU A 61 21.99 36.83 14.72
CA GLU A 61 20.90 36.91 15.70
C GLU A 61 20.10 38.20 15.50
N GLU A 62 20.78 39.33 15.32
CA GLU A 62 20.14 40.62 15.02
C GLU A 62 19.37 40.59 13.70
N TYR A 63 19.91 39.95 12.65
CA TYR A 63 19.20 39.71 11.40
C TYR A 63 17.92 38.91 11.61
N SER A 64 18.01 37.80 12.34
CA SER A 64 16.87 36.90 12.59
C SER A 64 15.77 37.60 13.41
N ALA A 65 16.17 38.37 14.43
CA ALA A 65 15.25 39.17 15.23
C ALA A 65 14.56 40.28 14.41
N LEU A 66 15.31 40.96 13.55
CA LEU A 66 14.78 42.02 12.70
C LEU A 66 13.84 41.46 11.61
N MET A 67 14.19 40.32 11.00
CA MET A 67 13.29 39.60 10.08
C MET A 67 11.97 39.25 10.77
N GLY A 68 12.03 38.75 12.01
CA GLY A 68 10.83 38.45 12.80
C GLY A 68 9.92 39.67 12.96
N LYS A 69 10.48 40.84 13.29
CA LYS A 69 9.71 42.09 13.41
C LYS A 69 9.08 42.52 12.08
N VAL A 70 9.83 42.46 10.99
CA VAL A 70 9.35 42.85 9.65
C VAL A 70 8.21 41.94 9.20
N VAL A 71 8.37 40.62 9.35
CA VAL A 71 7.32 39.65 9.01
C VAL A 71 6.08 39.86 9.87
N MET A 72 6.25 40.04 11.18
CA MET A 72 5.11 40.27 12.08
C MET A 72 4.35 41.55 11.75
N ALA A 73 5.04 42.62 11.37
CA ALA A 73 4.43 43.88 10.93
C ALA A 73 3.70 43.72 9.59
N ASP A 74 4.29 43.03 8.61
CA ASP A 74 3.67 42.75 7.31
C ASP A 74 2.41 41.87 7.42
N MET A 75 2.45 40.86 8.30
CA MET A 75 1.31 40.01 8.61
C MET A 75 0.23 40.71 9.46
N GLY A 76 0.43 41.97 9.86
CA GLY A 76 -0.50 42.72 10.72
C GLY A 76 -0.61 42.21 12.16
N THR A 77 0.36 41.40 12.59
CA THR A 77 0.42 40.83 13.96
C THR A 77 1.24 41.69 14.93
N ALA A 78 1.94 42.69 14.41
CA ALA A 78 2.59 43.77 15.14
C ALA A 78 2.17 45.13 14.56
N ALA A 79 2.45 46.22 15.27
CA ALA A 79 2.28 47.56 14.72
C ALA A 79 3.23 47.79 13.52
N PRO A 80 2.95 48.79 12.65
CA PRO A 80 3.77 49.04 11.46
C PRO A 80 5.26 49.29 11.74
N ASP A 81 5.62 49.77 12.93
CA ASP A 81 7.00 49.99 13.40
C ASP A 81 7.68 48.71 13.97
N GLY A 82 6.96 47.57 13.97
CA GLY A 82 7.43 46.29 14.51
C GLY A 82 7.26 46.15 16.02
N THR A 83 6.54 47.06 16.69
CA THR A 83 6.17 46.87 18.10
C THR A 83 5.07 45.83 18.24
N VAL A 84 5.34 44.80 19.04
CA VAL A 84 4.36 43.77 19.40
C VAL A 84 3.61 44.26 20.63
N LYS A 85 2.27 44.29 20.56
CA LYS A 85 1.45 44.54 21.74
C LYS A 85 1.64 43.37 22.71
N THR A 86 2.29 43.62 23.85
CA THR A 86 2.55 42.59 24.87
C THR A 86 1.57 42.65 26.04
N ASP A 87 0.86 43.77 26.18
CA ASP A 87 -0.20 43.96 27.17
C ASP A 87 -1.56 43.79 26.49
N TYR A 88 -2.21 42.66 26.74
CA TYR A 88 -3.52 42.34 26.20
C TYR A 88 -4.66 42.61 27.20
N SER A 89 -4.40 43.31 28.32
CA SER A 89 -5.41 43.60 29.35
C SER A 89 -6.62 44.38 28.82
N ASP A 90 -6.45 45.13 27.74
CA ASP A 90 -7.53 45.88 27.06
C ASP A 90 -8.31 45.06 26.02
N THR A 91 -7.85 43.83 25.72
CA THR A 91 -8.43 43.00 24.67
C THR A 91 -9.34 41.98 25.35
N PRO A 92 -10.66 41.99 25.08
CA PRO A 92 -11.53 40.96 25.63
C PRO A 92 -11.02 39.59 25.18
N ALA A 93 -10.96 38.64 26.12
CA ALA A 93 -10.57 37.28 25.80
C ALA A 93 -11.45 36.77 24.64
N PRO A 94 -10.87 36.14 23.61
CA PRO A 94 -11.66 35.55 22.54
C PRO A 94 -12.71 34.60 23.13
N GLU A 95 -13.89 34.56 22.52
CA GLU A 95 -14.95 33.65 22.94
C GLU A 95 -14.41 32.22 23.03
N VAL A 96 -14.64 31.57 24.18
CA VAL A 96 -14.24 30.19 24.39
C VAL A 96 -15.02 29.33 23.40
N TYR A 97 -14.30 28.58 22.58
CA TYR A 97 -14.89 27.68 21.60
C TYR A 97 -15.68 26.58 22.33
N SER A 98 -16.97 26.45 22.06
CA SER A 98 -17.82 25.43 22.71
C SER A 98 -17.64 24.04 22.09
N VAL A 99 -17.94 22.99 22.86
CA VAL A 99 -17.93 21.60 22.36
C VAL A 99 -18.88 21.45 21.17
N ARG A 100 -20.05 22.12 21.24
CA ARG A 100 -21.01 22.13 20.14
C ARG A 100 -20.45 22.78 18.87
N GLN A 101 -19.74 23.90 18.98
CA GLN A 101 -19.07 24.51 17.82
C GLN A 101 -17.97 23.60 17.26
N PHE A 102 -17.24 22.90 18.12
CA PHE A 102 -16.22 21.94 17.71
C PHE A 102 -16.78 20.75 16.94
N VAL A 103 -17.81 20.07 17.44
CA VAL A 103 -18.36 18.91 16.71
C VAL A 103 -19.06 19.32 15.41
N GLU A 104 -19.58 20.56 15.35
CA GLU A 104 -20.31 21.05 14.19
C GLU A 104 -19.43 21.24 12.94
N GLN A 105 -18.11 21.39 13.10
CA GLN A 105 -17.19 21.39 11.97
C GLN A 105 -17.22 20.08 11.17
N TYR A 106 -17.65 18.98 11.80
CA TYR A 106 -17.78 17.66 11.19
C TYR A 106 -19.17 17.41 10.55
N ARG A 107 -20.08 18.39 10.56
CA ARG A 107 -21.44 18.22 9.98
C ARG A 107 -21.39 17.86 8.49
N ILE A 108 -20.60 18.58 7.70
CA ILE A 108 -20.55 18.37 6.24
C ILE A 108 -20.04 16.94 5.91
N PRO A 109 -18.90 16.48 6.47
CA PRO A 109 -18.47 15.09 6.31
C PRO A 109 -19.53 14.07 6.75
N TYR A 110 -20.18 14.28 7.91
CA TYR A 110 -21.24 13.40 8.39
C TYR A 110 -22.41 13.29 7.41
N GLU A 111 -22.87 14.41 6.86
CA GLU A 111 -23.98 14.43 5.88
C GLU A 111 -23.63 13.66 4.60
N GLU A 112 -22.38 13.75 4.11
CA GLU A 112 -21.94 12.99 2.93
C GLU A 112 -21.84 11.48 3.23
N VAL A 113 -21.31 11.10 4.39
CA VAL A 113 -21.29 9.69 4.84
C VAL A 113 -22.71 9.11 4.94
N LYS A 114 -23.62 9.87 5.57
CA LYS A 114 -25.02 9.48 5.72
C LYS A 114 -25.74 9.34 4.37
N LYS A 115 -25.49 10.27 3.45
CA LYS A 115 -26.07 10.28 2.10
C LYS A 115 -25.61 9.09 1.25
N ALA A 116 -24.40 8.58 1.48
CA ALA A 116 -23.90 7.40 0.79
C ALA A 116 -24.73 6.14 1.10
N GLY A 117 -25.36 6.05 2.27
CA GLY A 117 -26.30 4.98 2.64
C GLY A 117 -25.68 3.61 2.96
N TYR A 118 -24.48 3.31 2.46
CA TYR A 118 -23.75 2.06 2.75
C TYR A 118 -22.67 2.21 3.84
N ARG A 119 -22.31 3.45 4.23
CA ARG A 119 -21.25 3.74 5.20
C ARG A 119 -21.74 3.77 6.66
N LYS A 120 -22.23 2.63 7.14
CA LYS A 120 -22.93 2.52 8.43
C LYS A 120 -22.03 2.58 9.66
N ARG A 121 -20.80 2.06 9.58
CA ARG A 121 -19.83 2.17 10.67
C ARG A 121 -19.31 3.60 10.78
N GLY A 122 -19.01 4.23 9.64
CA GLY A 122 -18.66 5.65 9.58
C GLY A 122 -19.78 6.55 10.14
N GLU A 123 -21.04 6.32 9.72
CA GLU A 123 -22.21 7.06 10.24
C GLU A 123 -22.29 7.00 11.76
N LYS A 124 -22.12 5.80 12.35
CA LYS A 124 -22.11 5.59 13.80
C LYS A 124 -20.97 6.33 14.50
N ALA A 125 -19.76 6.31 13.94
CA ALA A 125 -18.61 7.00 14.51
C ALA A 125 -18.81 8.52 14.57
N TYR A 126 -19.41 9.12 13.54
CA TYR A 126 -19.81 10.54 13.56
C TYR A 126 -20.92 10.83 14.57
N GLU A 127 -21.90 9.95 14.71
CA GLU A 127 -22.95 10.10 15.73
C GLU A 127 -22.38 10.06 17.15
N GLU A 128 -21.42 9.17 17.41
CA GLU A 128 -20.69 9.12 18.69
C GLU A 128 -19.87 10.38 18.96
N LEU A 129 -19.21 10.96 17.95
CA LEU A 129 -18.51 12.24 18.09
C LEU A 129 -19.48 13.39 18.35
N ARG A 130 -20.63 13.43 17.70
CA ARG A 130 -21.61 14.52 17.90
C ARG A 130 -22.31 14.44 19.26
N ALA A 131 -22.46 13.24 19.82
CA ALA A 131 -23.03 13.04 21.15
C ALA A 131 -22.23 13.72 22.26
N LEU A 132 -20.92 13.96 22.07
CA LEU A 132 -20.08 14.71 23.03
C LEU A 132 -20.66 16.08 23.40
N ALA A 133 -21.27 16.78 22.44
CA ALA A 133 -21.85 18.09 22.67
C ALA A 133 -23.14 18.04 23.53
N ASP A 134 -23.71 16.85 23.73
CA ASP A 134 -24.81 16.63 24.66
C ASP A 134 -24.32 16.07 26.01
N GLU A 135 -23.08 15.57 26.08
CA GLU A 135 -22.45 15.00 27.28
C GLU A 135 -21.69 16.07 28.10
N THR A 136 -21.01 17.03 27.44
CA THR A 136 -20.24 18.08 28.10
C THR A 136 -20.16 19.36 27.25
N GLU A 137 -20.11 20.51 27.92
CA GLU A 137 -19.81 21.82 27.32
C GLU A 137 -18.37 22.28 27.65
N ASP A 138 -17.64 21.54 28.47
CA ASP A 138 -16.23 21.80 28.80
C ASP A 138 -15.32 21.16 27.74
N MET A 139 -14.59 22.01 27.00
CA MET A 139 -13.67 21.57 25.96
C MET A 139 -12.51 20.71 26.47
N GLN A 140 -12.03 20.89 27.70
CA GLN A 140 -10.95 20.07 28.23
C GLN A 140 -11.43 18.65 28.49
N GLU A 141 -12.62 18.52 29.09
CA GLU A 141 -13.27 17.23 29.31
C GLU A 141 -13.61 16.56 27.97
N ALA A 142 -14.13 17.31 27.01
CA ALA A 142 -14.41 16.80 25.68
C ALA A 142 -13.13 16.27 24.99
N GLN A 143 -12.01 16.99 25.09
CA GLN A 143 -10.72 16.55 24.54
C GLN A 143 -10.24 15.25 25.19
N LEU A 144 -10.33 15.14 26.53
CA LEU A 144 -9.98 13.90 27.23
C LEU A 144 -10.81 12.72 26.72
N GLN A 145 -12.12 12.90 26.58
CA GLN A 145 -13.00 11.84 26.07
C GLN A 145 -12.76 11.51 24.60
N ILE A 146 -12.44 12.49 23.75
CA ILE A 146 -12.07 12.28 22.36
C ILE A 146 -10.84 11.38 22.26
N GLU A 147 -9.82 11.63 23.09
CA GLU A 147 -8.58 10.84 23.13
C GLU A 147 -8.80 9.45 23.73
N GLU A 148 -9.45 9.36 24.90
CA GLU A 148 -9.69 8.08 25.59
C GLU A 148 -10.53 7.12 24.76
N ARG A 149 -11.56 7.64 24.06
CA ARG A 149 -12.44 6.84 23.20
C ARG A 149 -11.96 6.79 21.75
N ARG A 150 -10.85 7.48 21.43
CA ARG A 150 -10.25 7.59 20.09
C ARG A 150 -11.27 7.96 19.01
N LEU A 151 -12.13 8.94 19.28
CA LEU A 151 -13.29 9.23 18.44
C LEU A 151 -12.90 9.73 17.05
N LEU A 152 -11.88 10.59 16.94
CA LEU A 152 -11.40 11.09 15.64
C LEU A 152 -10.78 9.97 14.81
N TRP A 153 -10.02 9.08 15.45
CA TRP A 153 -9.48 7.88 14.81
C TRP A 153 -10.58 6.95 14.29
N ASN A 154 -11.63 6.72 15.09
CA ASN A 154 -12.75 5.88 14.68
C ASN A 154 -13.46 6.44 13.44
N LEU A 155 -13.52 7.77 13.25
CA LEU A 155 -14.06 8.34 12.01
C LEU A 155 -13.29 7.85 10.77
N VAL A 156 -11.96 7.87 10.84
CA VAL A 156 -11.08 7.49 9.72
C VAL A 156 -11.12 5.98 9.49
N LYS A 157 -10.96 5.19 10.57
CA LYS A 157 -10.94 3.73 10.51
C LYS A 157 -12.24 3.16 9.99
N GLU A 158 -13.36 3.55 10.60
CA GLU A 158 -14.66 2.94 10.31
C GLU A 158 -15.19 3.34 8.92
N ASP A 159 -15.00 4.60 8.50
CA ASP A 159 -15.38 5.03 7.14
C ASP A 159 -14.52 4.33 6.07
N SER A 160 -13.23 4.13 6.33
CA SER A 160 -12.34 3.40 5.42
C SER A 160 -12.75 1.94 5.28
N LEU A 161 -13.09 1.27 6.39
CA LEU A 161 -13.55 -0.12 6.37
C LEU A 161 -14.88 -0.29 5.62
N ASP A 162 -15.80 0.67 5.73
CA ASP A 162 -17.04 0.69 4.95
C ASP A 162 -16.82 0.86 3.44
N ILE A 163 -15.66 1.37 3.02
CA ILE A 163 -15.29 1.47 1.60
C ILE A 163 -14.57 0.20 1.14
N PHE A 164 -13.51 -0.20 1.85
CA PHE A 164 -12.59 -1.22 1.36
C PHE A 164 -13.13 -2.64 1.53
N GLN A 165 -13.84 -2.93 2.63
CA GLN A 165 -14.31 -4.28 2.90
C GLN A 165 -15.37 -4.76 1.89
N PRO A 166 -16.37 -3.94 1.49
CA PRO A 166 -17.30 -4.34 0.43
C PRO A 166 -16.63 -4.53 -0.93
N ILE A 167 -15.58 -3.74 -1.24
CA ILE A 167 -14.80 -3.93 -2.47
C ILE A 167 -14.11 -5.30 -2.42
N LEU A 168 -13.45 -5.63 -1.30
CA LEU A 168 -12.79 -6.92 -1.11
C LEU A 168 -13.78 -8.09 -1.23
N GLU A 169 -14.96 -7.96 -0.62
CA GLU A 169 -16.03 -8.98 -0.69
C GLU A 169 -16.59 -9.14 -2.12
N ALA A 170 -16.57 -8.08 -2.92
CA ALA A 170 -17.01 -8.10 -4.32
C ALA A 170 -15.92 -8.54 -5.30
N MET A 171 -14.64 -8.51 -4.89
CA MET A 171 -13.53 -8.98 -5.71
C MET A 171 -13.58 -10.49 -5.84
N ASP A 172 -13.18 -10.97 -7.03
CA ASP A 172 -13.00 -12.40 -7.22
C ASP A 172 -11.80 -12.84 -6.36
N PRO A 173 -11.97 -13.74 -5.37
CA PRO A 173 -10.86 -14.22 -4.54
C PRO A 173 -9.78 -14.95 -5.34
N LEU A 174 -10.07 -15.25 -6.62
CA LEU A 174 -9.13 -15.84 -7.58
C LEU A 174 -8.16 -14.81 -8.18
N GLN A 175 -8.43 -13.51 -8.05
CA GLN A 175 -7.57 -12.44 -8.54
C GLN A 175 -6.45 -12.19 -7.55
N ALA A 176 -5.19 -12.27 -8.00
CA ALA A 176 -4.02 -11.98 -7.17
C ALA A 176 -4.04 -10.53 -6.63
N GLU A 177 -4.78 -9.65 -7.30
CA GLU A 177 -5.03 -8.27 -6.95
C GLU A 177 -5.92 -8.09 -5.71
N SER A 178 -6.60 -9.15 -5.23
CA SER A 178 -7.38 -9.11 -3.98
C SER A 178 -6.49 -9.14 -2.73
N LEU A 179 -5.33 -9.80 -2.78
CA LEU A 179 -4.42 -9.97 -1.64
C LEU A 179 -3.87 -8.65 -1.08
N PRO A 180 -3.46 -7.67 -1.91
CA PRO A 180 -3.08 -6.35 -1.39
C PRO A 180 -4.22 -5.65 -0.66
N LEU A 181 -5.45 -5.76 -1.16
CA LEU A 181 -6.62 -5.14 -0.53
C LEU A 181 -6.99 -5.87 0.77
N GLU A 182 -6.88 -7.19 0.80
CA GLU A 182 -7.03 -7.99 2.02
C GLU A 182 -6.06 -7.53 3.10
N LYS A 183 -4.77 -7.39 2.76
CA LYS A 183 -3.76 -6.89 3.72
C LYS A 183 -4.03 -5.46 4.15
N HIS A 184 -4.50 -4.61 3.23
CA HIS A 184 -4.90 -3.23 3.53
C HIS A 184 -6.05 -3.21 4.55
N VAL A 185 -7.10 -4.01 4.34
CA VAL A 185 -8.24 -4.13 5.27
C VAL A 185 -7.81 -4.69 6.62
N GLU A 186 -6.95 -5.70 6.65
CA GLU A 186 -6.36 -6.27 7.88
C GLU A 186 -5.64 -5.19 8.70
N VAL A 187 -4.80 -4.37 8.05
CA VAL A 187 -4.11 -3.25 8.71
C VAL A 187 -5.10 -2.27 9.35
N TYR A 188 -6.20 -1.90 8.68
CA TYR A 188 -7.23 -1.04 9.29
C TYR A 188 -7.93 -1.71 10.48
N LEU A 189 -8.20 -3.02 10.40
CA LEU A 189 -8.85 -3.76 11.49
C LEU A 189 -7.95 -3.84 12.73
N GLU A 190 -6.66 -4.12 12.55
CA GLU A 190 -5.68 -4.34 13.62
C GLU A 190 -5.09 -3.05 14.20
N SER A 191 -5.04 -1.97 13.41
CA SER A 191 -4.49 -0.70 13.86
C SER A 191 -5.34 -0.07 14.96
N ASP A 192 -4.66 0.46 15.97
CA ASP A 192 -5.26 1.08 17.12
C ASP A 192 -5.14 2.62 17.09
N GLY A 193 -4.26 3.19 16.26
CA GLY A 193 -4.12 4.63 16.06
C GLY A 193 -3.41 5.01 14.75
N ASP A 194 -3.24 6.31 14.52
CA ASP A 194 -2.75 6.86 13.26
C ASP A 194 -1.32 6.42 12.93
N GLU A 195 -0.41 6.38 13.91
CA GLU A 195 0.97 5.95 13.68
C GLU A 195 1.06 4.46 13.36
N ALA A 196 0.29 3.64 14.06
CA ALA A 196 0.21 2.20 13.81
C ALA A 196 -0.37 1.91 12.42
N LEU A 197 -1.41 2.66 12.02
CA LEU A 197 -1.98 2.58 10.68
C LEU A 197 -0.97 2.99 9.62
N THR A 198 -0.34 4.15 9.78
CA THR A 198 0.62 4.68 8.81
C THR A 198 1.76 3.69 8.60
N TYR A 199 2.35 3.20 9.70
CA TYR A 199 3.41 2.20 9.64
C TYR A 199 2.95 0.89 9.00
N GLY A 200 1.77 0.38 9.38
CA GLY A 200 1.19 -0.84 8.82
C GLY A 200 0.91 -0.74 7.33
N LEU A 201 0.41 0.42 6.87
CA LEU A 201 0.14 0.67 5.45
C LEU A 201 1.43 0.81 4.63
N GLU A 202 2.45 1.48 5.17
CA GLU A 202 3.77 1.54 4.54
C GLU A 202 4.40 0.16 4.39
N LEU A 203 4.29 -0.69 5.43
CA LEU A 203 4.76 -2.07 5.36
C LEU A 203 3.97 -2.86 4.31
N ALA A 204 2.64 -2.75 4.31
CA ALA A 204 1.79 -3.44 3.35
C ALA A 204 2.10 -3.03 1.90
N GLU A 205 2.36 -1.75 1.63
CA GLU A 205 2.74 -1.31 0.29
C GLU A 205 4.13 -1.78 -0.15
N ASN A 206 5.09 -1.86 0.79
CA ASN A 206 6.40 -2.45 0.50
C ASN A 206 6.31 -3.95 0.19
N GLU A 207 5.37 -4.67 0.82
CA GLU A 207 5.20 -6.12 0.66
C GLU A 207 4.29 -6.51 -0.52
N LYS A 208 3.46 -5.58 -1.01
CA LYS A 208 2.44 -5.81 -2.04
C LYS A 208 2.97 -6.52 -3.28
N ALA A 209 4.08 -6.06 -3.83
CA ALA A 209 4.67 -6.66 -5.03
C ALA A 209 5.13 -8.09 -4.78
N ALA A 210 5.66 -8.37 -3.58
CA ALA A 210 6.07 -9.70 -3.18
C ALA A 210 4.86 -10.63 -2.94
N LEU A 211 3.79 -10.12 -2.32
CA LEU A 211 2.53 -10.85 -2.12
C LEU A 211 1.91 -11.26 -3.46
N VAL A 212 1.77 -10.32 -4.39
CA VAL A 212 1.27 -10.61 -5.75
C VAL A 212 2.20 -11.59 -6.48
N GLY A 213 3.52 -11.36 -6.42
CA GLY A 213 4.49 -12.26 -7.04
C GLY A 213 4.42 -13.69 -6.49
N ARG A 214 4.25 -13.85 -5.18
CA ARG A 214 4.09 -15.15 -4.52
C ARG A 214 2.79 -15.82 -4.95
N ALA A 215 1.69 -15.07 -5.00
CA ALA A 215 0.39 -15.58 -5.45
C ALA A 215 0.42 -16.05 -6.91
N LEU A 216 0.98 -15.24 -7.81
CA LEU A 216 1.15 -15.61 -9.21
C LEU A 216 2.06 -16.82 -9.39
N SER A 217 3.14 -16.92 -8.60
CA SER A 217 4.04 -18.08 -8.63
C SER A 217 3.30 -19.37 -8.22
N ARG A 218 2.47 -19.30 -7.17
CA ARG A 218 1.61 -20.42 -6.74
C ARG A 218 0.64 -20.84 -7.84
N ILE A 219 -0.02 -19.89 -8.49
CA ILE A 219 -0.93 -20.14 -9.62
C ILE A 219 -0.16 -20.81 -10.78
N GLN A 220 0.98 -20.25 -11.19
CA GLN A 220 1.79 -20.77 -12.29
C GLN A 220 2.30 -22.20 -12.03
N LEU A 221 2.75 -22.49 -10.80
CA LEU A 221 3.16 -23.84 -10.41
C LEU A 221 1.97 -24.82 -10.43
N THR A 222 0.78 -24.37 -10.05
CA THR A 222 -0.45 -25.17 -10.09
C THR A 222 -0.86 -25.49 -11.53
N VAL A 223 -0.83 -24.50 -12.43
CA VAL A 223 -1.09 -24.69 -13.87
C VAL A 223 -0.04 -25.59 -14.51
N LEU A 224 1.23 -25.40 -14.14
CA LEU A 224 2.32 -26.26 -14.62
C LEU A 224 2.10 -27.71 -14.16
N LEU A 225 1.77 -27.92 -12.88
CA LEU A 225 1.47 -29.24 -12.34
C LEU A 225 0.34 -29.89 -13.12
N ALA A 226 -0.78 -29.20 -13.34
CA ALA A 226 -1.88 -29.70 -14.15
C ALA A 226 -1.39 -30.17 -15.52
N GLY A 227 -0.67 -29.31 -16.25
CA GLY A 227 -0.09 -29.66 -17.55
C GLY A 227 0.83 -30.88 -17.51
N LEU A 228 1.66 -31.02 -16.46
CA LEU A 228 2.54 -32.17 -16.27
C LEU A 228 1.77 -33.47 -16.03
N LEU A 229 0.73 -33.44 -15.20
CA LEU A 229 -0.14 -34.61 -14.94
C LEU A 229 -0.85 -35.07 -16.22
N MET A 230 -1.35 -34.10 -16.97
CA MET A 230 -2.03 -34.30 -18.25
C MET A 230 -1.10 -34.93 -19.30
N ASP A 231 0.07 -34.33 -19.55
CA ASP A 231 1.05 -34.82 -20.52
C ASP A 231 1.62 -36.19 -20.08
N TYR A 232 1.75 -36.41 -18.77
CA TYR A 232 2.22 -37.67 -18.19
C TYR A 232 1.25 -38.81 -18.50
N TRP A 233 -0.05 -38.62 -18.23
CA TRP A 233 -1.07 -39.62 -18.52
C TRP A 233 -1.13 -39.94 -20.02
N ALA A 234 -1.11 -38.91 -20.88
CA ALA A 234 -1.11 -39.11 -22.34
C ALA A 234 0.12 -39.88 -22.83
N SER A 235 1.30 -39.58 -22.27
CA SER A 235 2.55 -40.28 -22.58
C SER A 235 2.53 -41.73 -22.09
N LYS A 236 2.00 -41.96 -20.88
CA LYS A 236 1.81 -43.30 -20.31
C LYS A 236 0.90 -44.15 -21.17
N LEU A 237 -0.29 -43.63 -21.53
CA LEU A 237 -1.26 -44.33 -22.36
C LEU A 237 -0.68 -44.67 -23.75
N THR A 238 0.05 -43.74 -24.36
CA THR A 238 0.72 -43.97 -25.65
C THR A 238 1.81 -45.04 -25.53
N ALA A 239 2.58 -45.03 -24.44
CA ALA A 239 3.59 -46.06 -24.17
C ALA A 239 2.96 -47.44 -23.96
N GLN A 240 1.84 -47.53 -23.22
CA GLN A 240 1.07 -48.76 -23.01
C GLN A 240 0.54 -49.32 -24.34
N ASN A 241 -0.14 -48.49 -25.14
CA ASN A 241 -0.75 -48.91 -26.40
C ASN A 241 0.27 -49.36 -27.45
N SER A 242 1.46 -48.76 -27.44
CA SER A 242 2.56 -49.11 -28.35
C SER A 242 3.44 -50.26 -27.84
N GLY A 243 3.21 -50.75 -26.63
CA GLY A 243 4.12 -51.67 -25.94
C GLY A 243 5.52 -51.09 -25.70
N GLY A 244 5.68 -49.77 -25.76
CA GLY A 244 6.97 -49.07 -25.69
C GLY A 244 7.85 -49.25 -26.92
N GLN A 245 7.33 -49.79 -28.02
CA GLN A 245 8.09 -50.12 -29.22
C GLN A 245 7.96 -49.07 -30.32
N GLY A 246 8.92 -49.09 -31.24
CA GLY A 246 9.01 -48.14 -32.35
C GLY A 246 9.33 -46.70 -31.90
N PRO A 247 9.53 -45.77 -32.86
CA PRO A 247 9.91 -44.39 -32.55
C PRO A 247 8.90 -43.65 -31.67
N VAL A 248 7.60 -43.92 -31.86
CA VAL A 248 6.51 -43.28 -31.10
C VAL A 248 6.46 -43.81 -29.66
N GLY A 249 6.50 -45.13 -29.47
CA GLY A 249 6.45 -45.74 -28.14
C GLY A 249 7.68 -45.41 -27.30
N GLN A 250 8.87 -45.42 -27.89
CA GLN A 250 10.10 -45.01 -27.20
C GLN A 250 10.10 -43.53 -26.80
N LYS A 251 9.56 -42.65 -27.67
CA LYS A 251 9.41 -41.23 -27.35
C LYS A 251 8.42 -41.02 -26.21
N ALA A 252 7.27 -41.71 -26.24
CA ALA A 252 6.25 -41.65 -25.21
C ALA A 252 6.79 -42.16 -23.85
N LEU A 253 7.54 -43.26 -23.84
CA LEU A 253 8.18 -43.79 -22.63
C LEU A 253 9.17 -42.80 -22.01
N LYS A 254 10.05 -42.20 -22.83
CA LYS A 254 10.99 -41.17 -22.36
C LYS A 254 10.25 -39.93 -21.84
N GLY A 255 9.18 -39.52 -22.53
CA GLY A 255 8.30 -38.43 -22.12
C GLY A 255 7.67 -38.68 -20.75
N MET A 256 7.04 -39.85 -20.57
CA MET A 256 6.44 -40.27 -19.29
C MET A 256 7.43 -40.18 -18.13
N ILE A 257 8.66 -40.70 -18.29
CA ILE A 257 9.69 -40.66 -17.24
C ILE A 257 10.08 -39.21 -16.92
N ALA A 258 10.34 -38.39 -17.93
CA ALA A 258 10.73 -36.99 -17.74
C ALA A 258 9.63 -36.17 -17.06
N LEU A 259 8.37 -36.39 -17.46
CA LEU A 259 7.20 -35.72 -16.90
C LEU A 259 6.95 -36.13 -15.45
N ARG A 260 7.13 -37.41 -15.09
CA ARG A 260 7.07 -37.88 -13.70
C ARG A 260 8.10 -37.15 -12.82
N LEU A 261 9.34 -37.02 -13.29
CA LEU A 261 10.40 -36.32 -12.56
C LEU A 261 10.10 -34.82 -12.41
N ALA A 262 9.62 -34.18 -13.48
CA ALA A 262 9.21 -32.79 -13.44
C ALA A 262 8.04 -32.56 -12.48
N ALA A 263 7.01 -33.40 -12.52
CA ALA A 263 5.86 -33.33 -11.63
C ALA A 263 6.26 -33.50 -10.15
N ARG A 264 7.14 -34.46 -9.83
CA ARG A 264 7.71 -34.61 -8.49
C ARG A 264 8.42 -33.34 -8.02
N LYS A 265 9.23 -32.73 -8.88
CA LYS A 265 9.94 -31.50 -8.54
C LYS A 265 8.98 -30.35 -8.30
N THR A 266 7.94 -30.20 -9.13
CA THR A 266 6.91 -29.17 -8.95
C THR A 266 6.13 -29.38 -7.64
N LEU A 267 5.72 -30.61 -7.33
CA LEU A 267 5.10 -30.95 -6.05
C LEU A 267 6.04 -30.66 -4.87
N GLY A 268 7.33 -30.95 -5.01
CA GLY A 268 8.35 -30.63 -4.01
C GLY A 268 8.49 -29.13 -3.76
N LEU A 269 8.51 -28.30 -4.82
CA LEU A 269 8.57 -26.84 -4.72
C LEU A 269 7.31 -26.25 -4.07
N LEU A 270 6.12 -26.75 -4.45
CA LEU A 270 4.86 -26.35 -3.82
C LEU A 270 4.87 -26.65 -2.31
N ALA A 271 5.37 -27.80 -1.92
CA ALA A 271 5.49 -28.17 -0.51
C ALA A 271 6.57 -27.35 0.23
N SER A 272 7.75 -27.15 -0.35
CA SER A 272 8.86 -26.46 0.35
C SER A 272 8.67 -24.95 0.45
N ASP A 273 8.21 -24.30 -0.62
CA ASP A 273 8.23 -22.85 -0.74
C ASP A 273 6.88 -22.22 -0.35
N PHE A 274 5.81 -23.02 -0.43
CA PHE A 274 4.44 -22.57 -0.15
C PHE A 274 3.74 -23.38 0.94
N GLY A 275 4.33 -24.49 1.41
CA GLY A 275 3.69 -25.35 2.40
C GLY A 275 2.44 -26.05 1.88
N LEU A 276 2.31 -26.21 0.56
CA LEU A 276 1.12 -26.74 -0.09
C LEU A 276 1.33 -28.17 -0.57
N THR A 277 0.45 -29.07 -0.11
CA THR A 277 0.29 -30.41 -0.67
C THR A 277 -0.71 -30.40 -1.82
N PHE A 278 -0.77 -31.50 -2.58
CA PHE A 278 -1.78 -31.63 -3.64
C PHE A 278 -3.22 -31.58 -3.09
N ALA A 279 -3.45 -32.10 -1.88
CA ALA A 279 -4.75 -32.02 -1.23
C ALA A 279 -5.16 -30.57 -0.95
N ASP A 280 -4.21 -29.73 -0.52
CA ASP A 280 -4.47 -28.31 -0.27
C ASP A 280 -4.86 -27.57 -1.56
N LEU A 281 -4.24 -27.93 -2.70
CA LEU A 281 -4.59 -27.34 -4.00
C LEU A 281 -6.01 -27.68 -4.47
N ILE A 282 -6.53 -28.85 -4.09
CA ILE A 282 -7.90 -29.26 -4.42
C ILE A 282 -8.92 -28.63 -3.46
N GLN A 283 -8.55 -28.48 -2.19
CA GLN A 283 -9.43 -27.93 -1.17
C GLN A 283 -9.59 -26.41 -1.29
N ASP A 284 -8.56 -25.70 -1.77
CA ASP A 284 -8.64 -24.29 -2.10
C ASP A 284 -9.38 -24.13 -3.45
N PRO A 285 -10.62 -23.57 -3.46
CA PRO A 285 -11.39 -23.42 -4.69
C PRO A 285 -10.64 -22.61 -5.76
N GLY A 286 -9.77 -21.70 -5.31
CA GLY A 286 -9.03 -20.84 -6.18
C GLY A 286 -7.74 -21.36 -6.73
N LEU A 287 -7.19 -22.41 -6.15
CA LEU A 287 -6.12 -23.19 -6.78
C LEU A 287 -6.69 -24.35 -7.59
N MET A 288 -7.81 -24.93 -7.15
CA MET A 288 -8.49 -26.01 -7.84
C MET A 288 -8.91 -25.60 -9.26
N ILE A 289 -9.37 -24.37 -9.46
CA ILE A 289 -9.72 -23.88 -10.81
C ILE A 289 -8.51 -23.92 -11.76
N TRP A 290 -7.31 -23.59 -11.25
CA TRP A 290 -6.08 -23.62 -12.05
C TRP A 290 -5.59 -25.05 -12.32
N LEU A 291 -5.90 -26.00 -11.44
CA LEU A 291 -5.70 -27.43 -11.73
C LEU A 291 -6.57 -27.91 -12.90
N LEU A 292 -7.74 -27.29 -13.11
CA LEU A 292 -8.68 -27.65 -14.16
C LEU A 292 -8.40 -26.97 -15.51
N VAL A 293 -7.32 -26.18 -15.62
CA VAL A 293 -6.99 -25.41 -16.84
C VAL A 293 -5.62 -25.82 -17.40
N PRO A 294 -5.59 -26.64 -18.46
CA PRO A 294 -4.34 -26.94 -19.14
C PRO A 294 -3.97 -25.83 -20.14
N LYS A 295 -2.85 -25.16 -19.85
CA LYS A 295 -1.92 -24.48 -20.78
C LYS A 295 -2.47 -23.41 -21.76
N ASN A 296 -3.73 -23.00 -21.65
CA ASN A 296 -4.37 -22.12 -22.64
C ASN A 296 -5.20 -20.98 -22.06
N ALA A 297 -5.10 -20.64 -20.77
CA ALA A 297 -5.54 -19.30 -20.36
C ALA A 297 -4.50 -18.31 -20.90
N ASP A 298 -4.90 -17.43 -21.81
CA ASP A 298 -4.08 -16.26 -22.07
C ASP A 298 -4.08 -15.34 -20.85
N GLU A 299 -3.29 -14.28 -20.90
CA GLU A 299 -3.18 -13.24 -19.85
C GLU A 299 -4.53 -12.57 -19.51
N LEU A 300 -5.62 -12.92 -20.23
CA LEU A 300 -6.99 -12.43 -20.08
C LEU A 300 -7.99 -13.55 -19.73
N GLY A 301 -7.54 -14.75 -19.33
CA GLY A 301 -8.40 -15.83 -18.83
C GLY A 301 -9.23 -16.56 -19.89
N ARG A 302 -8.92 -16.44 -21.18
CA ARG A 302 -9.66 -17.13 -22.25
C ARG A 302 -9.18 -18.57 -22.44
N PHE A 303 -9.95 -19.54 -21.97
CA PHE A 303 -9.61 -20.97 -22.06
C PHE A 303 -9.76 -21.53 -23.50
N LYS A 304 -8.95 -22.52 -23.91
CA LYS A 304 -9.11 -23.27 -25.19
C LYS A 304 -9.40 -24.76 -25.02
N VAL A 305 -8.98 -25.35 -23.90
CA VAL A 305 -9.26 -26.73 -23.47
C VAL A 305 -9.38 -26.68 -21.96
N THR A 306 -10.47 -27.22 -21.40
CA THR A 306 -10.70 -27.27 -19.95
C THR A 306 -10.84 -28.72 -19.50
N LEU A 307 -10.46 -28.97 -18.25
CA LEU A 307 -10.59 -30.28 -17.63
C LEU A 307 -11.95 -30.41 -16.97
N HIS A 308 -12.50 -31.61 -17.02
CA HIS A 308 -13.73 -31.90 -16.31
C HIS A 308 -13.47 -31.93 -14.80
N PRO A 309 -14.36 -31.40 -13.94
CA PRO A 309 -14.21 -31.50 -12.48
C PRO A 309 -14.08 -32.95 -11.97
N GLN A 310 -14.60 -33.94 -12.70
CA GLN A 310 -14.41 -35.36 -12.33
C GLN A 310 -12.96 -35.83 -12.44
N ASN A 311 -12.10 -35.09 -13.15
CA ASN A 311 -10.68 -35.41 -13.29
C ASN A 311 -9.88 -35.20 -12.02
N ILE A 312 -10.44 -34.51 -11.00
CA ILE A 312 -9.74 -34.34 -9.72
C ILE A 312 -9.36 -35.70 -9.13
N ARG A 313 -10.26 -36.69 -9.16
CA ARG A 313 -9.96 -38.05 -8.69
C ARG A 313 -8.89 -38.74 -9.51
N ALA A 314 -8.93 -38.58 -10.84
CA ALA A 314 -7.90 -39.13 -11.71
C ALA A 314 -6.54 -38.46 -11.46
N MET A 315 -6.52 -37.15 -11.18
CA MET A 315 -5.30 -36.43 -10.81
C MET A 315 -4.76 -36.86 -9.44
N GLU A 316 -5.62 -37.09 -8.45
CA GLU A 316 -5.22 -37.64 -7.15
C GLU A 316 -4.53 -39.00 -7.31
N ASP A 317 -5.12 -39.90 -8.12
CA ASP A 317 -4.51 -41.20 -8.42
C ASP A 317 -3.17 -41.05 -9.17
N LEU A 318 -3.10 -40.15 -10.16
CA LEU A 318 -1.86 -39.85 -10.89
C LEU A 318 -0.78 -39.25 -9.98
N VAL A 319 -1.14 -38.38 -9.04
CA VAL A 319 -0.20 -37.81 -8.07
C VAL A 319 0.33 -38.90 -7.14
N GLY A 320 -0.55 -39.77 -6.63
CA GLY A 320 -0.16 -40.93 -5.84
C GLY A 320 0.80 -41.85 -6.61
N GLU A 321 0.50 -42.12 -7.88
CA GLU A 321 1.37 -42.88 -8.77
C GLU A 321 2.73 -42.20 -8.97
N ILE A 322 2.72 -40.91 -9.29
CA ILE A 322 3.93 -40.13 -9.53
C ILE A 322 4.82 -40.14 -8.29
N GLN A 323 4.25 -39.97 -7.10
CA GLN A 323 4.99 -39.94 -5.84
C GLN A 323 5.43 -41.33 -5.34
N SER A 324 4.77 -42.41 -5.77
CA SER A 324 5.12 -43.78 -5.36
C SER A 324 6.54 -44.21 -5.75
N ASP A 325 7.14 -45.18 -5.07
CA ASP A 325 8.45 -45.73 -5.44
C ASP A 325 8.39 -46.80 -6.55
N LEU A 326 7.24 -46.94 -7.21
CA LEU A 326 7.04 -47.91 -8.28
C LEU A 326 8.00 -47.68 -9.45
N THR A 327 8.52 -48.77 -10.00
CA THR A 327 9.35 -48.79 -11.20
C THR A 327 8.53 -48.42 -12.43
N THR A 328 9.18 -47.92 -13.48
CA THR A 328 8.49 -47.58 -14.75
C THR A 328 7.70 -48.75 -15.32
N LEU A 329 8.18 -49.99 -15.13
CA LEU A 329 7.48 -51.19 -15.60
C LEU A 329 6.17 -51.42 -14.84
N GLU A 330 6.21 -51.34 -13.50
CA GLU A 330 5.01 -51.47 -12.66
C GLU A 330 4.00 -50.37 -12.97
N LEU A 331 4.48 -49.15 -13.23
CA LEU A 331 3.62 -48.04 -13.63
C LEU A 331 2.89 -48.31 -14.95
N LEU A 332 3.61 -48.81 -15.97
CA LEU A 332 3.00 -49.15 -17.26
C LEU A 332 1.99 -50.30 -17.17
N GLN A 333 2.05 -51.13 -16.14
CA GLN A 333 1.08 -52.21 -15.91
C GLN A 333 -0.15 -51.74 -15.12
N ARG A 334 -0.08 -50.59 -14.46
CA ARG A 334 -1.20 -50.01 -13.72
C ARG A 334 -2.16 -49.29 -14.66
N GLU A 335 -3.43 -49.61 -14.55
CA GLU A 335 -4.53 -48.84 -15.14
C GLU A 335 -4.94 -47.70 -14.20
N ASN A 336 -5.20 -46.52 -14.75
CA ASN A 336 -5.71 -45.37 -14.02
C ASN A 336 -7.08 -45.00 -14.57
N ASP A 337 -7.85 -44.30 -13.76
CA ASP A 337 -9.09 -43.68 -14.24
C ASP A 337 -8.79 -42.78 -15.45
N PRO A 338 -9.62 -42.87 -16.51
CA PRO A 338 -9.39 -42.09 -17.72
C PRO A 338 -9.60 -40.61 -17.41
N VAL A 339 -8.63 -39.78 -17.81
CA VAL A 339 -8.78 -38.34 -17.69
C VAL A 339 -9.66 -37.82 -18.83
N ILE A 340 -10.69 -37.03 -18.51
CA ILE A 340 -11.70 -36.53 -19.45
C ILE A 340 -11.30 -35.15 -19.97
N TRP A 341 -11.22 -35.00 -21.29
CA TRP A 341 -10.75 -33.75 -21.92
C TRP A 341 -11.89 -33.08 -22.67
N TYR A 342 -12.12 -31.80 -22.41
CA TYR A 342 -13.00 -30.98 -23.24
C TYR A 342 -12.19 -29.95 -24.02
N ALA A 343 -12.22 -30.02 -25.35
CA ALA A 343 -11.99 -28.83 -26.15
C ALA A 343 -13.18 -27.91 -25.89
N LEU A 344 -12.94 -26.62 -25.63
CA LEU A 344 -14.06 -25.68 -25.48
C LEU A 344 -14.90 -25.74 -26.75
N ILE A 345 -16.12 -26.23 -26.57
CA ILE A 345 -17.15 -26.32 -27.59
C ILE A 345 -17.16 -24.95 -28.26
N ARG A 346 -16.75 -24.89 -29.53
CA ARG A 346 -17.01 -23.71 -30.33
C ARG A 346 -18.51 -23.46 -30.20
N ALA A 347 -18.86 -22.24 -29.83
CA ALA A 347 -20.15 -21.66 -30.18
C ALA A 347 -20.29 -21.66 -31.71
N GLU A 348 -20.57 -22.82 -32.30
CA GLU A 348 -21.18 -22.96 -33.60
C GLU A 348 -22.51 -23.64 -33.32
N GLY A 349 -23.56 -22.83 -33.26
CA GLY A 349 -24.91 -23.31 -33.01
C GLY A 349 -25.37 -24.32 -34.05
N ARG A 350 -26.50 -24.96 -33.69
CA ARG A 350 -27.30 -25.98 -34.40
C ARG A 350 -26.87 -27.41 -34.04
N ALA A 351 -27.72 -28.29 -33.51
CA ALA A 351 -29.18 -28.29 -33.37
C ALA A 351 -29.59 -29.00 -32.07
#